data_AF-A0A935ZZU1-F1
#
_entry.id   AF-A0A935ZZU1-F1
#
_cell.length_a   1.000
_cell.length_b   1.000
_cell.length_c   1.000
_cell.angle_alpha   90.00
_cell.angle_beta   90.00
_cell.angle_gamma   90.00
#
_symmetry.space_group_name_H-M   'P 1'
#
loop_
_entity.id
_entity.type
_entity.pdbx_description
1 polymer ?
#
loop_
_entity_poly.entity_id
_entity_poly.type
_entity_poly.pdbx_seq_one_letter_code
_entity_poly.pdbx_strand_id
1 'polypeptide(L)'
;MSILNTLFATWALALTTTAEPPTPLAPDPAIVRACMTEGGHESECTQQALVAALAQACVDDGGTEDACVAQAQAQLAADAAAAADGAVVEIAEDVPAAAAAGEPEVAAAQAEAAIAEGDAPAGETMEEAHPGIDPGEYLALLREVLRAQKEKVAERLEEKIAAKQDAKMATMSSVLSWLSLAGLLLLAMPLVLRKKYPGQGPLLFKYSAIAAGVCTVAIFLFAQVLLLLRAVQGALSSLTNPQVAVIDATFQVLDDNVEDLVEVGPALIEAPLAQVASGEQDSLPLAILDNVSRINEDITVFKTIARQFEGVFAMFGYLPIVLTVVAVVLFLLSIKPVIVQIVAMPGRVASGEAQASAVIKDVFRTIGREVLATLCLIGGLIVVTIFSGIMLSFAVQPAIEAFLAYVFTSLLYTMAASDFSKFAVYASVLGALLFLVLNIAAVLVTNVLFLGKLQKICKRRFHEKVPFAAHRRFWGWGSLSLVWAHVLPLLFVSGAQEGVGVLIERMTKGDGEPPWTALLLSGPAILVFGFIVVFWAARGLAAIRFILRYRPQDAQAAGMPGVESAGARSGTARYRSTSGAR
;
A
#
# COMPACT_ATOMS: atom_id res chain seq x y z
N MET A 1 29.96 18.20 5.59
CA MET A 1 29.43 19.56 5.77
C MET A 1 28.54 20.01 4.61
N SER A 2 28.90 19.77 3.34
CA SER A 2 28.05 20.15 2.18
C SER A 2 26.60 19.60 2.26
N ILE A 3 26.41 18.32 2.59
CA ILE A 3 25.06 17.71 2.76
C ILE A 3 24.26 18.35 3.91
N LEU A 4 24.93 18.79 4.98
CA LEU A 4 24.29 19.42 6.14
C LEU A 4 23.77 20.83 5.80
N ASN A 5 24.47 21.58 4.94
CA ASN A 5 24.01 22.87 4.45
C ASN A 5 22.81 22.74 3.52
N THR A 6 22.79 21.72 2.66
CA THR A 6 21.64 21.46 1.78
C THR A 6 20.39 21.13 2.58
N LEU A 7 20.51 20.28 3.61
CA LEU A 7 19.39 19.93 4.50
C LEU A 7 18.88 21.12 5.34
N PHE A 8 19.76 22.05 5.74
CA PHE A 8 19.36 23.27 6.46
C PHE A 8 18.60 24.26 5.56
N ALA A 9 18.99 24.38 4.29
CA ALA A 9 18.32 25.26 3.33
C ALA A 9 16.90 24.76 2.99
N THR A 10 16.72 23.45 2.82
CA THR A 10 15.39 22.85 2.58
C THR A 10 14.47 22.99 3.80
N TRP A 11 15.02 22.94 5.01
CA TRP A 11 14.28 23.13 6.26
C TRP A 11 13.78 24.56 6.45
N ALA A 12 14.58 25.57 6.09
CA ALA A 12 14.17 26.97 6.20
C ALA A 12 13.01 27.33 5.25
N LEU A 13 12.94 26.66 4.09
CA LEU A 13 11.88 26.87 3.10
C LEU A 13 10.53 26.25 3.53
N ALA A 14 10.57 25.17 4.31
CA ALA A 14 9.37 24.45 4.75
C ALA A 14 8.65 25.11 5.95
N LEU A 15 9.32 26.01 6.67
CA LEU A 15 8.76 26.69 7.84
C LEU A 15 7.99 27.98 7.50
N THR A 16 8.08 28.47 6.26
CA THR A 16 7.48 29.76 5.87
C THR A 16 6.07 29.67 5.27
N THR A 17 5.46 28.48 5.18
CA THR A 17 4.21 28.26 4.41
C THR A 17 2.97 27.85 5.21
N THR A 18 2.96 27.97 6.54
CA THR A 18 1.77 27.62 7.34
C THR A 18 0.87 28.84 7.59
N ALA A 19 -0.12 29.06 6.73
CA ALA A 19 -1.25 29.96 7.02
C ALA A 19 -2.33 29.23 7.84
N GLU A 20 -2.95 29.91 8.81
CA GLU A 20 -4.08 29.37 9.58
C GLU A 20 -5.35 29.26 8.71
N PRO A 21 -6.19 28.22 8.90
CA PRO A 21 -7.45 28.09 8.17
C PRO A 21 -8.50 29.08 8.68
N PRO A 22 -9.34 29.66 7.78
CA PRO A 22 -10.38 30.60 8.16
C PRO A 22 -11.55 29.92 8.91
N THR A 23 -12.24 30.71 9.73
CA THR A 23 -13.44 30.30 10.49
C THR A 23 -14.64 30.15 9.55
N PRO A 24 -15.44 29.06 9.62
CA PRO A 24 -16.56 28.84 8.70
C PRO A 24 -17.70 29.83 8.94
N LEU A 25 -18.21 30.45 7.87
CA LEU A 25 -19.41 31.28 7.85
C LEU A 25 -20.67 30.41 7.81
N ALA A 26 -21.68 30.74 8.61
CA ALA A 26 -22.98 30.07 8.61
C ALA A 26 -23.99 30.84 7.75
N PRO A 27 -24.85 30.17 6.95
CA PRO A 27 -25.83 30.82 6.08
C PRO A 27 -26.94 31.53 6.88
N ASP A 28 -27.43 32.67 6.35
CA ASP A 28 -28.53 33.41 6.97
C ASP A 28 -29.86 32.66 6.82
N PRO A 29 -30.52 32.25 7.93
CA PRO A 29 -31.76 31.47 7.89
C PRO A 29 -32.95 32.21 7.26
N ALA A 30 -32.90 33.55 7.14
CA ALA A 30 -33.95 34.32 6.48
C ALA A 30 -33.97 34.09 4.97
N ILE A 31 -32.80 33.99 4.34
CA ILE A 31 -32.66 33.78 2.89
C ILE A 31 -33.10 32.36 2.51
N VAL A 32 -32.70 31.36 3.31
CA VAL A 32 -33.12 29.95 3.12
C VAL A 32 -34.64 29.82 3.20
N ARG A 33 -35.27 30.50 4.17
CA ARG A 33 -36.73 30.45 4.35
C ARG A 33 -37.49 31.11 3.18
N ALA A 34 -36.98 32.22 2.64
CA ALA A 34 -37.59 32.90 1.50
C ALA A 34 -37.55 32.02 0.23
N CYS A 35 -36.40 31.41 -0.07
CA CYS A 35 -36.27 30.48 -1.20
C CYS A 35 -37.18 29.24 -1.06
N MET A 36 -37.32 28.68 0.15
CA MET A 36 -38.22 27.56 0.40
C MET A 36 -39.70 27.93 0.21
N THR A 37 -40.11 29.18 0.51
CA THR A 37 -41.49 29.63 0.26
C THR A 37 -41.82 29.81 -1.22
N GLU A 38 -40.80 29.92 -2.07
CA GLU A 38 -40.95 29.96 -3.54
C GLU A 38 -40.87 28.57 -4.19
N GLY A 39 -40.77 27.51 -3.37
CA GLY A 39 -40.79 26.12 -3.82
C GLY A 39 -39.42 25.50 -4.10
N GLY A 40 -38.31 26.16 -3.72
CA GLY A 40 -36.95 25.61 -3.86
C GLY A 40 -36.65 24.47 -2.88
N HIS A 41 -35.70 23.60 -3.24
CA HIS A 41 -35.23 22.53 -2.36
C HIS A 41 -34.26 23.07 -1.29
N GLU A 42 -34.27 22.49 -0.08
CA GLU A 42 -33.50 22.96 1.09
C GLU A 42 -31.99 23.10 0.79
N SER A 43 -31.41 22.20 0.00
CA SER A 43 -30.00 22.25 -0.41
C SER A 43 -29.69 23.44 -1.31
N GLU A 44 -30.55 23.72 -2.30
CA GLU A 44 -30.39 24.84 -3.24
C GLU A 44 -30.54 26.17 -2.50
N CYS A 45 -31.53 26.25 -1.61
CA CYS A 45 -31.77 27.44 -0.80
C CYS A 45 -30.63 27.73 0.19
N THR A 46 -30.01 26.68 0.73
CA THR A 46 -28.83 26.81 1.61
C THR A 46 -27.61 27.29 0.84
N GLN A 47 -27.39 26.75 -0.37
CA GLN A 47 -26.31 27.16 -1.25
C GLN A 47 -26.47 28.63 -1.68
N GLN A 48 -27.70 29.03 -2.06
CA GLN A 48 -28.00 30.41 -2.45
C GLN A 48 -27.79 31.40 -1.30
N ALA A 49 -28.15 31.03 -0.07
CA ALA A 49 -27.89 31.85 1.12
C ALA A 49 -26.39 32.00 1.42
N LEU A 50 -25.59 30.97 1.17
CA LEU A 50 -24.14 31.03 1.37
C LEU A 50 -23.45 31.88 0.29
N VAL A 51 -23.90 31.79 -0.97
CA VAL A 51 -23.43 32.68 -2.06
C VAL A 51 -23.71 34.14 -1.71
N ALA A 52 -24.92 34.45 -1.23
CA ALA A 52 -25.30 35.81 -0.85
C ALA A 52 -24.41 36.34 0.29
N ALA A 53 -24.11 35.53 1.30
CA ALA A 53 -23.25 35.91 2.41
C ALA A 53 -21.80 36.21 1.98
N LEU A 54 -21.23 35.35 1.12
CA LEU A 54 -19.87 35.54 0.59
C LEU A 54 -19.79 36.74 -0.37
N ALA A 55 -20.81 36.93 -1.21
CA ALA A 55 -20.90 38.07 -2.11
C ALA A 55 -20.98 39.38 -1.32
N GLN A 56 -21.79 39.43 -0.25
CA GLN A 56 -21.90 40.61 0.60
C GLN A 56 -20.57 40.96 1.28
N ALA A 57 -19.83 39.98 1.79
CA ALA A 57 -18.52 40.22 2.40
C ALA A 57 -17.52 40.81 1.38
N CYS A 58 -17.54 40.35 0.14
CA CYS A 58 -16.71 40.90 -0.94
C CYS A 58 -17.14 42.31 -1.36
N VAL A 59 -18.45 42.61 -1.36
CA VAL A 59 -18.97 43.96 -1.65
C VAL A 59 -18.58 44.95 -0.55
N ASP A 60 -18.61 44.52 0.71
CA ASP A 60 -18.18 45.34 1.85
C ASP A 60 -16.68 45.71 1.76
N ASP A 61 -15.88 44.87 1.10
CA ASP A 61 -14.46 45.11 0.77
C ASP A 61 -14.24 45.90 -0.54
N GLY A 62 -15.31 46.42 -1.14
CA GLY A 62 -15.27 47.36 -2.28
C GLY A 62 -15.36 46.72 -3.66
N GLY A 63 -15.71 45.43 -3.76
CA GLY A 63 -16.01 44.78 -5.04
C GLY A 63 -17.38 45.17 -5.61
N THR A 64 -17.56 44.99 -6.93
CA THR A 64 -18.88 45.16 -7.56
C THR A 64 -19.72 43.91 -7.36
N GLU A 65 -21.03 44.08 -7.17
CA GLU A 65 -21.97 42.98 -6.83
C GLU A 65 -21.84 41.78 -7.78
N ASP A 66 -21.81 42.01 -9.11
CA ASP A 66 -21.68 40.93 -10.10
C ASP A 66 -20.35 40.16 -9.99
N ALA A 67 -19.25 40.86 -9.69
CA ALA A 67 -17.94 40.25 -9.55
C ALA A 67 -17.85 39.43 -8.25
N CYS A 68 -18.47 39.95 -7.18
CA CYS A 68 -18.51 39.29 -5.89
C CYS A 68 -19.44 38.07 -5.87
N VAL A 69 -20.57 38.10 -6.60
CA VAL A 69 -21.42 36.91 -6.79
C VAL A 69 -20.68 35.84 -7.58
N ALA A 70 -20.01 36.20 -8.67
CA ALA A 70 -19.21 35.27 -9.45
C ALA A 70 -18.06 34.65 -8.61
N GLN A 71 -17.39 35.48 -7.80
CA GLN A 71 -16.33 35.02 -6.90
C GLN A 71 -16.88 34.13 -5.78
N ALA A 72 -18.03 34.46 -5.19
CA ALA A 72 -18.69 33.66 -4.17
C ALA A 72 -19.14 32.30 -4.69
N GLN A 73 -19.70 32.25 -5.91
CA GLN A 73 -20.06 31.00 -6.58
C GLN A 73 -18.82 30.15 -6.90
N ALA A 74 -17.74 30.77 -7.37
CA ALA A 74 -16.47 30.08 -7.62
C ALA A 74 -15.85 29.54 -6.32
N GLN A 75 -15.90 30.31 -5.23
CA GLN A 75 -15.40 29.89 -3.91
C GLN A 75 -16.21 28.73 -3.35
N LEU A 76 -17.54 28.78 -3.46
CA LEU A 76 -18.43 27.70 -3.04
C LEU A 76 -18.27 26.43 -3.87
N ALA A 77 -18.05 26.56 -5.19
CA ALA A 77 -17.70 25.43 -6.04
C ALA A 77 -16.35 24.81 -5.61
N ALA A 78 -15.36 25.64 -5.28
CA ALA A 78 -14.06 25.19 -4.80
C ALA A 78 -14.14 24.54 -3.40
N ASP A 79 -14.93 25.09 -2.48
CA ASP A 79 -15.11 24.55 -1.13
C ASP A 79 -15.96 23.27 -1.15
N ALA A 80 -16.96 23.17 -2.02
CA ALA A 80 -17.71 21.93 -2.26
C ALA A 80 -16.81 20.85 -2.88
N ALA A 81 -15.93 21.22 -3.81
CA ALA A 81 -14.91 20.32 -4.36
C ALA A 81 -13.94 19.84 -3.25
N ALA A 82 -13.50 20.74 -2.36
CA ALA A 82 -12.61 20.38 -1.25
C ALA A 82 -13.30 19.53 -0.16
N ALA A 83 -14.60 19.73 0.08
CA ALA A 83 -15.39 18.91 1.02
C ALA A 83 -15.70 17.51 0.45
N ALA A 84 -15.93 17.41 -0.86
CA ALA A 84 -16.05 16.15 -1.59
C ALA A 84 -14.71 15.37 -1.59
N ASP A 85 -13.57 16.07 -1.63
CA ASP A 85 -12.23 15.46 -1.53
C ASP A 85 -11.97 14.74 -0.18
N GLY A 86 -12.77 15.03 0.85
CA GLY A 86 -12.79 14.31 2.13
C GLY A 86 -13.62 13.02 2.13
N ALA A 87 -14.49 12.82 1.14
CA ALA A 87 -15.38 11.68 1.02
C ALA A 87 -15.61 11.32 -0.46
N VAL A 88 -14.72 10.47 -0.99
CA VAL A 88 -14.78 9.80 -2.31
C VAL A 88 -14.44 10.73 -3.49
N VAL A 89 -13.33 10.37 -4.15
CA VAL A 89 -12.74 11.00 -5.35
C VAL A 89 -13.40 10.46 -6.62
N GLU A 90 -13.94 11.33 -7.46
CA GLU A 90 -14.09 11.16 -8.93
C GLU A 90 -14.05 12.54 -9.64
N ILE A 91 -13.53 12.56 -10.87
CA ILE A 91 -12.88 13.67 -11.64
C ILE A 91 -13.86 14.22 -12.71
N ALA A 92 -13.91 15.50 -13.14
CA ALA A 92 -13.05 16.26 -14.09
C ALA A 92 -13.61 17.72 -14.23
N GLU A 93 -12.99 18.76 -14.80
CA GLU A 93 -11.90 18.93 -15.78
C GLU A 93 -11.55 20.45 -15.88
N ASP A 94 -10.27 20.83 -16.06
CA ASP A 94 -9.76 21.72 -17.16
C ASP A 94 -8.28 22.12 -16.94
N VAL A 95 -7.35 21.54 -17.72
CA VAL A 95 -6.03 22.13 -18.01
C VAL A 95 -5.68 21.79 -19.47
N PRO A 96 -5.34 22.77 -20.33
CA PRO A 96 -5.02 22.50 -21.72
C PRO A 96 -3.59 21.98 -21.87
N ALA A 97 -3.43 20.83 -22.53
CA ALA A 97 -2.14 20.34 -22.99
C ALA A 97 -2.05 20.46 -24.52
N ALA A 98 -1.08 21.24 -24.97
CA ALA A 98 -0.76 21.43 -26.38
C ALA A 98 0.20 20.32 -26.88
N ALA A 99 -0.25 19.64 -27.94
CA ALA A 99 0.48 19.07 -29.09
C ALA A 99 1.74 18.20 -28.88
N ALA A 100 1.68 16.92 -29.29
CA ALA A 100 2.12 16.47 -30.63
C ALA A 100 2.33 14.93 -30.72
N ALA A 101 1.39 14.19 -31.33
CA ALA A 101 1.64 12.95 -32.09
C ALA A 101 0.37 12.58 -32.90
N GLY A 102 0.32 12.96 -34.18
CA GLY A 102 -0.83 12.72 -35.04
C GLY A 102 -0.97 11.26 -35.48
N GLU A 103 -2.23 10.81 -35.49
CA GLU A 103 -2.83 9.64 -36.15
C GLU A 103 -3.39 8.49 -35.26
N PRO A 104 -2.72 7.92 -34.24
CA PRO A 104 -3.33 6.87 -33.42
C PRO A 104 -4.29 7.40 -32.32
N GLU A 105 -4.11 8.64 -31.88
CA GLU A 105 -4.89 9.24 -30.78
C GLU A 105 -6.35 9.53 -31.15
N VAL A 106 -6.62 9.74 -32.44
CA VAL A 106 -7.97 10.08 -32.94
C VAL A 106 -8.88 8.83 -33.01
N ALA A 107 -8.33 7.66 -33.34
CA ALA A 107 -9.09 6.41 -33.37
C ALA A 107 -9.45 5.93 -31.95
N ALA A 108 -8.51 6.04 -31.00
CA ALA A 108 -8.77 5.75 -29.59
C ALA A 108 -9.77 6.73 -28.98
N ALA A 109 -9.68 8.04 -29.28
CA ALA A 109 -10.63 9.04 -28.81
C ALA A 109 -12.04 8.87 -29.43
N GLN A 110 -12.13 8.40 -30.69
CA GLN A 110 -13.41 8.09 -31.33
C GLN A 110 -14.03 6.79 -30.78
N ALA A 111 -13.21 5.77 -30.49
CA ALA A 111 -13.66 4.57 -29.80
C ALA A 111 -14.09 4.88 -28.36
N GLU A 112 -13.35 5.73 -27.63
CA GLU A 112 -13.73 6.21 -26.30
C GLU A 112 -15.03 7.02 -26.34
N ALA A 113 -15.23 7.90 -27.33
CA ALA A 113 -16.47 8.64 -27.50
C ALA A 113 -17.66 7.73 -27.88
N ALA A 114 -17.44 6.73 -28.73
CA ALA A 114 -18.47 5.74 -29.08
C ALA A 114 -18.85 4.84 -27.90
N ILE A 115 -17.88 4.50 -27.03
CA ILE A 115 -18.10 3.74 -25.79
C ILE A 115 -18.77 4.62 -24.71
N ALA A 116 -18.47 5.94 -24.66
CA ALA A 116 -18.99 6.87 -23.66
C ALA A 116 -20.38 7.44 -23.98
N GLU A 117 -20.80 7.50 -25.25
CA GLU A 117 -22.15 7.94 -25.66
C GLU A 117 -23.23 6.83 -25.56
N GLY A 118 -22.85 5.60 -25.24
CA GLY A 118 -23.79 4.47 -25.18
C GLY A 118 -24.41 4.23 -23.80
N ASP A 119 -25.74 4.36 -23.68
CA ASP A 119 -26.51 3.51 -22.77
C ASP A 119 -26.14 2.06 -23.13
N ALA A 120 -25.39 1.37 -22.27
CA ALA A 120 -24.84 0.05 -22.58
C ALA A 120 -25.97 -0.89 -23.08
N PRO A 121 -25.94 -1.33 -24.35
CA PRO A 121 -27.00 -2.17 -24.86
C PRO A 121 -26.90 -3.55 -24.19
N ALA A 122 -27.86 -3.82 -23.31
CA ALA A 122 -27.94 -5.08 -22.62
C ALA A 122 -28.27 -6.21 -23.62
N GLY A 123 -27.24 -6.96 -24.03
CA GLY A 123 -27.40 -8.20 -24.78
C GLY A 123 -27.33 -8.10 -26.31
N GLU A 124 -26.78 -7.02 -26.86
CA GLU A 124 -26.55 -6.93 -28.31
C GLU A 124 -25.35 -7.78 -28.75
N THR A 125 -25.54 -8.55 -29.80
CA THR A 125 -24.48 -9.27 -30.50
C THR A 125 -23.51 -8.29 -31.17
N MET A 126 -22.28 -8.72 -31.50
CA MET A 126 -21.30 -7.85 -32.16
C MET A 126 -21.87 -7.19 -33.43
N GLU A 127 -22.67 -7.93 -34.21
CA GLU A 127 -23.30 -7.44 -35.44
C GLU A 127 -24.39 -6.38 -35.18
N GLU A 128 -25.03 -6.42 -34.00
CA GLU A 128 -26.03 -5.43 -33.57
C GLU A 128 -25.36 -4.17 -32.99
N ALA A 129 -24.33 -4.34 -32.16
CA ALA A 129 -23.61 -3.24 -31.53
C ALA A 129 -22.76 -2.45 -32.54
N HIS A 130 -22.15 -3.14 -33.51
CA HIS A 130 -21.22 -2.56 -34.49
C HIS A 130 -21.56 -3.00 -35.93
N PRO A 131 -22.69 -2.54 -36.49
CA PRO A 131 -23.15 -3.00 -37.80
C PRO A 131 -22.18 -2.59 -38.91
N GLY A 132 -21.63 -3.59 -39.61
CA GLY A 132 -20.79 -3.39 -40.80
C GLY A 132 -19.27 -3.33 -40.53
N ILE A 133 -18.82 -3.51 -39.30
CA ILE A 133 -17.39 -3.67 -38.97
C ILE A 133 -17.00 -5.14 -39.15
N ASP A 134 -15.89 -5.41 -39.85
CA ASP A 134 -15.37 -6.76 -39.98
C ASP A 134 -14.87 -7.29 -38.62
N PRO A 135 -15.12 -8.57 -38.27
CA PRO A 135 -14.63 -9.16 -37.02
C PRO A 135 -13.14 -8.96 -36.75
N GLY A 136 -12.29 -9.03 -37.80
CA GLY A 136 -10.86 -8.80 -37.67
C GLY A 136 -10.51 -7.35 -37.38
N GLU A 137 -11.25 -6.40 -37.94
CA GLU A 137 -11.08 -4.96 -37.72
C GLU A 137 -11.50 -4.57 -36.30
N TYR A 138 -12.64 -5.08 -35.83
CA TYR A 138 -13.10 -4.91 -34.45
C TYR A 138 -12.11 -5.49 -33.44
N LEU A 139 -11.58 -6.69 -33.70
CA LEU A 139 -10.54 -7.30 -32.85
C LEU A 139 -9.30 -6.42 -32.73
N ALA A 140 -8.85 -5.83 -33.84
CA ALA A 140 -7.70 -4.92 -33.83
C ALA A 140 -7.99 -3.67 -32.99
N LEU A 141 -9.17 -3.07 -33.17
CA LEU A 141 -9.62 -1.92 -32.42
C LEU A 141 -9.73 -2.22 -30.91
N LEU A 142 -10.31 -3.37 -30.54
CA LEU A 142 -10.44 -3.77 -29.15
C LEU A 142 -9.09 -3.98 -28.47
N ARG A 143 -8.11 -4.59 -29.16
CA ARG A 143 -6.72 -4.72 -28.67
C ARG A 143 -6.06 -3.36 -28.46
N GLU A 144 -6.28 -2.42 -29.38
CA GLU A 144 -5.75 -1.07 -29.27
C GLU A 144 -6.36 -0.33 -28.07
N VAL A 145 -7.69 -0.39 -27.92
CA VAL A 145 -8.41 0.19 -26.76
C VAL A 145 -7.95 -0.45 -25.46
N LEU A 146 -7.81 -1.78 -25.40
CA LEU A 146 -7.33 -2.48 -24.21
C LEU A 146 -5.93 -2.01 -23.78
N ARG A 147 -5.01 -1.79 -24.73
CA ARG A 147 -3.66 -1.28 -24.44
C ARG A 147 -3.68 0.16 -23.97
N ALA A 148 -4.45 1.02 -24.63
CA ALA A 148 -4.60 2.42 -24.24
C ALA A 148 -5.22 2.54 -22.83
N GLN A 149 -6.28 1.78 -22.56
CA GLN A 149 -6.92 1.76 -21.24
C GLN A 149 -6.00 1.17 -20.18
N LYS A 150 -5.24 0.12 -20.49
CA LYS A 150 -4.27 -0.44 -19.54
C LYS A 150 -3.32 0.64 -19.02
N GLU A 151 -2.73 1.43 -19.92
CA GLU A 151 -1.80 2.49 -19.54
C GLU A 151 -2.49 3.58 -18.70
N LYS A 152 -3.66 4.09 -19.14
CA LYS A 152 -4.44 5.10 -18.41
C LYS A 152 -4.89 4.63 -17.01
N VAL A 153 -5.27 3.38 -16.89
CA VAL A 153 -5.74 2.79 -15.61
C VAL A 153 -4.57 2.55 -14.67
N ALA A 154 -3.45 2.04 -15.19
CA ALA A 154 -2.23 1.87 -14.42
C ALA A 154 -1.71 3.21 -13.88
N GLU A 155 -1.65 4.25 -14.72
CA GLU A 155 -1.23 5.60 -14.33
C GLU A 155 -2.15 6.18 -13.24
N ARG A 156 -3.47 6.17 -13.44
CA ARG A 156 -4.42 6.66 -12.42
C ARG A 156 -4.34 5.88 -11.11
N LEU A 157 -4.14 4.56 -11.17
CA LEU A 157 -3.96 3.76 -9.97
C LEU A 157 -2.65 4.14 -9.26
N GLU A 158 -1.55 4.30 -9.99
CA GLU A 158 -0.26 4.75 -9.46
C GLU A 158 -0.38 6.12 -8.81
N GLU A 159 -1.07 7.08 -9.43
CA GLU A 159 -1.36 8.40 -8.87
C GLU A 159 -2.21 8.29 -7.59
N LYS A 160 -3.30 7.51 -7.60
CA LYS A 160 -4.13 7.27 -6.39
C LYS A 160 -3.31 6.65 -5.26
N ILE A 161 -2.41 5.70 -5.58
CA ILE A 161 -1.50 5.10 -4.61
C ILE A 161 -0.51 6.16 -4.09
N ALA A 162 0.11 6.95 -4.97
CA ALA A 162 1.05 8.01 -4.61
C ALA A 162 0.38 9.05 -3.71
N ALA A 163 -0.81 9.53 -4.04
CA ALA A 163 -1.57 10.49 -3.25
C ALA A 163 -1.92 9.95 -1.86
N LYS A 164 -2.44 8.71 -1.78
CA LYS A 164 -2.71 8.03 -0.49
C LYS A 164 -1.43 7.87 0.32
N GLN A 165 -0.33 7.58 -0.37
CA GLN A 165 0.98 7.47 0.24
C GLN A 165 1.47 8.82 0.78
N ASP A 166 1.35 9.90 0.03
CA ASP A 166 1.80 11.23 0.41
C ASP A 166 1.01 11.79 1.59
N ALA A 167 -0.32 11.60 1.61
CA ALA A 167 -1.16 11.99 2.74
C ALA A 167 -0.71 11.31 4.06
N LYS A 168 -0.39 10.01 4.01
CA LYS A 168 0.15 9.29 5.17
C LYS A 168 1.56 9.73 5.52
N MET A 169 2.38 10.11 4.53
CA MET A 169 3.72 10.66 4.78
C MET A 169 3.68 12.02 5.42
N ALA A 170 2.77 12.90 5.03
CA ALA A 170 2.57 14.19 5.69
C ALA A 170 2.25 13.96 7.17
N THR A 171 1.37 13.00 7.46
CA THR A 171 1.04 12.59 8.83
C THR A 171 2.28 12.07 9.59
N MET A 172 3.04 11.14 8.99
CA MET A 172 4.24 10.57 9.62
C MET A 172 5.35 11.62 9.82
N SER A 173 5.57 12.48 8.84
CA SER A 173 6.53 13.58 8.88
C SER A 173 6.16 14.58 9.98
N SER A 174 4.88 14.90 10.12
CA SER A 174 4.36 15.71 11.23
C SER A 174 4.66 15.05 12.58
N VAL A 175 4.35 13.76 12.74
CA VAL A 175 4.65 13.00 13.97
C VAL A 175 6.15 12.99 14.28
N LEU A 176 7.01 12.75 13.28
CA LEU A 176 8.46 12.75 13.45
C LEU A 176 9.00 14.15 13.80
N SER A 177 8.40 15.20 13.22
CA SER A 177 8.74 16.59 13.53
C SER A 177 8.39 16.92 14.98
N TRP A 178 7.19 16.58 15.44
CA TRP A 178 6.78 16.70 16.85
C TRP A 178 7.67 15.88 17.78
N LEU A 179 8.02 14.66 17.40
CA LEU A 179 8.91 13.81 18.17
C LEU A 179 10.34 14.40 18.25
N SER A 180 10.81 15.06 17.19
CA SER A 180 12.12 15.74 17.20
C SER A 180 12.15 16.93 18.16
N LEU A 181 11.03 17.66 18.26
CA LEU A 181 10.84 18.74 19.25
C LEU A 181 10.74 18.18 20.67
N ALA A 182 10.21 16.98 20.87
CA ALA A 182 10.18 16.33 22.17
C ALA A 182 11.60 16.11 22.75
N GLY A 183 12.64 16.07 21.91
CA GLY A 183 14.04 16.10 22.38
C GLY A 183 14.39 17.36 23.17
N LEU A 184 13.77 18.50 22.87
CA LEU A 184 13.97 19.76 23.60
C LEU A 184 13.38 19.71 25.02
N LEU A 185 12.43 18.81 25.29
CA LEU A 185 11.91 18.60 26.65
C LEU A 185 13.03 18.15 27.62
N LEU A 186 14.13 17.59 27.10
CA LEU A 186 15.31 17.28 27.91
C LEU A 186 15.95 18.53 28.53
N LEU A 187 15.74 19.73 27.98
CA LEU A 187 16.17 20.99 28.61
C LEU A 187 15.50 21.26 29.96
N ALA A 188 14.31 20.69 30.19
CA ALA A 188 13.60 20.78 31.47
C ALA A 188 14.09 19.73 32.49
N MET A 189 14.90 18.76 32.06
CA MET A 189 15.42 17.70 32.93
C MET A 189 16.19 18.17 34.18
N PRO A 190 16.94 19.30 34.15
CA PRO A 190 17.56 19.86 35.36
C PRO A 190 16.54 20.18 36.46
N LEU A 191 15.30 20.57 36.12
CA LEU A 191 14.25 20.86 37.11
C LEU A 191 13.86 19.60 37.88
N VAL A 192 13.76 18.47 37.19
CA VAL A 192 13.45 17.15 37.78
C VAL A 192 14.63 16.63 38.60
N LEU A 193 15.86 16.76 38.08
CA LEU A 193 17.07 16.24 38.71
C LEU A 193 17.62 17.11 39.84
N ARG A 194 17.20 18.39 39.94
CA ARG A 194 17.66 19.33 40.98
C ARG A 194 17.44 18.81 42.41
N LYS A 195 16.33 18.10 42.65
CA LYS A 195 16.04 17.50 43.96
C LYS A 195 16.99 16.36 44.30
N LYS A 196 17.46 15.61 43.31
CA LYS A 196 18.33 14.44 43.48
C LYS A 196 19.81 14.81 43.57
N TYR A 197 20.23 15.88 42.88
CA TYR A 197 21.62 16.35 42.83
C TYR A 197 21.69 17.85 43.21
N PRO A 198 21.47 18.21 44.47
CA PRO A 198 21.54 19.60 44.91
C PRO A 198 22.94 20.20 44.67
N GLY A 199 23.01 21.46 44.25
CA GLY A 199 24.26 22.18 43.99
C GLY A 199 24.90 21.96 42.61
N GLN A 200 24.41 21.00 41.81
CA GLN A 200 24.98 20.70 40.48
C GLN A 200 24.17 21.29 39.30
N GLY A 201 23.38 22.35 39.54
CA GLY A 201 22.46 22.93 38.55
C GLY A 201 23.11 23.30 37.20
N PRO A 202 24.22 24.08 37.18
CA PRO A 202 24.89 24.45 35.93
C PRO A 202 25.42 23.24 35.15
N LEU A 203 25.92 22.22 35.86
CA LEU A 203 26.42 20.98 35.28
C LEU A 203 25.27 20.18 34.64
N LEU A 204 24.16 20.02 35.36
CA LEU A 204 22.95 19.36 34.87
C LEU A 204 22.40 20.07 33.63
N PHE A 205 22.34 21.42 33.63
CA PHE A 205 21.88 22.19 32.48
C PHE A 205 22.77 21.97 31.25
N LYS A 206 24.09 22.06 31.41
CA LYS A 206 25.06 21.81 30.33
C LYS A 206 24.87 20.43 29.69
N TYR A 207 24.75 19.38 30.50
CA TYR A 207 24.58 18.03 29.96
C TYR A 207 23.17 17.74 29.46
N SER A 208 22.16 18.39 30.01
CA SER A 208 20.80 18.32 29.48
C SER A 208 20.69 18.99 28.11
N ALA A 209 21.38 20.12 27.90
CA ALA A 209 21.48 20.77 26.59
C ALA A 209 22.21 19.89 25.56
N ILE A 210 23.30 19.23 25.96
CA ILE A 210 24.00 18.26 25.10
C ILE A 210 23.08 17.07 24.79
N ALA A 211 22.39 16.51 25.79
CA ALA A 211 21.46 15.40 25.60
C ALA A 211 20.31 15.79 24.66
N ALA A 212 19.74 16.99 24.81
CA ALA A 212 18.73 17.53 23.92
C ALA A 212 19.25 17.60 22.47
N GLY A 213 20.41 18.22 22.25
CA GLY A 213 21.00 18.33 20.91
C GLY A 213 21.29 16.96 20.28
N VAL A 214 21.85 16.02 21.05
CA VAL A 214 22.12 14.66 20.57
C VAL A 214 20.83 13.89 20.29
N CYS A 215 19.80 14.06 21.11
CA CYS A 215 18.48 13.47 20.87
C CYS A 215 17.87 13.99 19.57
N THR A 216 17.87 15.31 19.36
CA THR A 216 17.36 15.94 18.14
C THR A 216 18.12 15.46 16.91
N VAL A 217 19.45 15.45 16.94
CA VAL A 217 20.28 14.93 15.83
C VAL A 217 20.01 13.46 15.57
N ALA A 218 19.87 12.64 16.61
CA ALA A 218 19.55 11.22 16.47
C ALA A 218 18.20 11.04 15.78
N ILE A 219 17.14 11.67 16.29
CA ILE A 219 15.78 11.59 15.71
C ILE A 219 15.79 12.09 14.27
N PHE A 220 16.51 13.18 13.97
CA PHE A 220 16.62 13.71 12.62
C PHE A 220 17.31 12.74 11.64
N LEU A 221 18.47 12.18 12.01
CA LEU A 221 19.15 11.16 11.20
C LEU A 221 18.25 9.96 10.95
N PHE A 222 17.49 9.57 11.97
CA PHE A 222 16.54 8.48 11.86
C PHE A 222 15.35 8.81 10.95
N ALA A 223 14.81 10.03 11.02
CA ALA A 223 13.78 10.50 10.09
C ALA A 223 14.26 10.46 8.64
N GLN A 224 15.51 10.90 8.37
CA GLN A 224 16.10 10.84 7.03
C GLN A 224 16.19 9.42 6.49
N VAL A 225 16.53 8.45 7.34
CA VAL A 225 16.58 7.04 6.93
C VAL A 225 15.18 6.49 6.61
N LEU A 226 14.14 6.93 7.32
CA LEU A 226 12.75 6.58 6.99
C LEU A 226 12.28 7.23 5.69
N LEU A 227 12.67 8.48 5.43
CA LEU A 227 12.39 9.16 4.16
C LEU A 227 13.09 8.46 2.98
N LEU A 228 14.33 8.00 3.17
CA LEU A 228 15.04 7.21 2.16
C LEU A 228 14.33 5.86 1.90
N LEU A 229 13.95 5.15 2.96
CA LEU A 229 13.19 3.91 2.87
C LEU A 229 11.88 4.13 2.08
N ARG A 230 11.19 5.23 2.35
CA ARG A 230 9.98 5.62 1.63
C ARG A 230 10.25 5.90 0.16
N ALA A 231 11.26 6.72 -0.17
CA ALA A 231 11.59 7.05 -1.55
C ALA A 231 11.87 5.79 -2.36
N VAL A 232 12.56 4.82 -1.76
CA VAL A 232 12.78 3.49 -2.33
C VAL A 232 11.48 2.72 -2.53
N GLN A 233 10.56 2.72 -1.55
CA GLN A 233 9.27 2.04 -1.68
C GLN A 233 8.36 2.70 -2.73
N GLY A 234 8.38 4.03 -2.85
CA GLY A 234 7.65 4.78 -3.86
C GLY A 234 8.19 4.48 -5.26
N ALA A 235 9.51 4.52 -5.45
CA ALA A 235 10.16 4.19 -6.72
C ALA A 235 9.96 2.72 -7.15
N LEU A 236 9.76 1.81 -6.18
CA LEU A 236 9.48 0.40 -6.44
C LEU A 236 7.99 0.05 -6.37
N SER A 237 7.11 1.04 -6.22
CA SER A 237 5.69 0.80 -5.97
C SER A 237 4.99 0.17 -7.17
N SER A 238 5.29 0.62 -8.40
CA SER A 238 4.79 0.02 -9.65
C SER A 238 5.13 -1.48 -9.74
N LEU A 239 6.34 -1.86 -9.37
CA LEU A 239 6.80 -3.25 -9.42
C LEU A 239 6.27 -4.14 -8.29
N THR A 240 5.87 -3.55 -7.16
CA THR A 240 5.60 -4.33 -5.94
C THR A 240 4.20 -4.15 -5.39
N ASN A 241 3.37 -3.32 -6.04
CA ASN A 241 1.98 -3.18 -5.68
C ASN A 241 1.16 -4.34 -6.28
N PRO A 242 0.56 -5.20 -5.44
CA PRO A 242 -0.30 -6.27 -5.92
C PRO A 242 -1.51 -5.78 -6.72
N GLN A 243 -2.01 -4.56 -6.49
CA GLN A 243 -3.11 -3.99 -7.29
C GLN A 243 -2.68 -3.75 -8.73
N VAL A 244 -1.52 -3.12 -8.94
CA VAL A 244 -0.97 -2.86 -10.28
C VAL A 244 -0.73 -4.18 -10.99
N ALA A 245 -0.10 -5.16 -10.32
CA ALA A 245 0.12 -6.48 -10.88
C ALA A 245 -1.18 -7.22 -11.27
N VAL A 246 -2.26 -7.06 -10.50
CA VAL A 246 -3.58 -7.63 -10.80
C VAL A 246 -4.20 -6.95 -12.02
N ILE A 247 -4.13 -5.62 -12.11
CA ILE A 247 -4.66 -4.87 -13.26
C ILE A 247 -3.88 -5.24 -14.53
N ASP A 248 -2.55 -5.20 -14.48
CA ASP A 248 -1.69 -5.56 -15.60
C ASP A 248 -1.97 -6.97 -16.12
N ALA A 249 -2.07 -7.92 -15.19
CA ALA A 249 -2.45 -9.30 -15.48
C ALA A 249 -3.84 -9.40 -16.12
N THR A 250 -4.81 -8.63 -15.64
CA THR A 250 -6.18 -8.66 -16.17
C THR A 250 -6.19 -8.19 -17.62
N PHE A 251 -5.62 -7.02 -17.90
CA PHE A 251 -5.54 -6.50 -19.27
C PHE A 251 -4.75 -7.43 -20.19
N GLN A 252 -3.66 -8.03 -19.70
CA GLN A 252 -2.89 -8.98 -20.49
C GLN A 252 -3.69 -10.24 -20.81
N VAL A 253 -4.40 -10.81 -19.83
CA VAL A 253 -5.27 -11.97 -20.07
C VAL A 253 -6.38 -11.63 -21.07
N LEU A 254 -6.97 -10.43 -20.99
CA LEU A 254 -7.99 -10.01 -21.96
C LEU A 254 -7.41 -9.81 -23.37
N ASP A 255 -6.21 -9.22 -23.52
CA ASP A 255 -5.52 -9.08 -24.82
C ASP A 255 -5.17 -10.46 -25.42
N ASP A 256 -4.68 -11.38 -24.58
CA ASP A 256 -4.30 -12.74 -24.97
C ASP A 256 -5.52 -13.60 -25.39
N ASN A 257 -6.70 -13.34 -24.79
CA ASN A 257 -7.93 -14.12 -25.04
C ASN A 257 -9.00 -13.32 -25.80
N VAL A 258 -8.66 -12.18 -26.40
CA VAL A 258 -9.65 -11.28 -27.03
C VAL A 258 -10.47 -11.97 -28.13
N GLU A 259 -9.88 -12.94 -28.83
CA GLU A 259 -10.53 -13.71 -29.90
C GLU A 259 -11.70 -14.53 -29.36
N ASP A 260 -11.53 -15.15 -28.20
CA ASP A 260 -12.57 -15.93 -27.53
C ASP A 260 -13.63 -15.01 -26.88
N LEU A 261 -13.26 -13.78 -26.53
CA LEU A 261 -14.13 -12.81 -25.87
C LEU A 261 -15.11 -12.12 -26.82
N VAL A 262 -14.80 -12.04 -28.13
CA VAL A 262 -15.73 -11.50 -29.13
C VAL A 262 -17.06 -12.26 -29.12
N GLU A 263 -17.02 -13.57 -28.88
CA GLU A 263 -18.22 -14.41 -28.82
C GLU A 263 -19.10 -14.11 -27.60
N VAL A 264 -18.50 -13.69 -26.48
CA VAL A 264 -19.22 -13.42 -25.22
C VAL A 264 -19.83 -12.01 -25.21
N GLY A 265 -19.49 -11.17 -26.19
CA GLY A 265 -20.22 -9.96 -26.57
C GLY A 265 -19.59 -8.64 -26.08
N PRO A 266 -19.75 -7.53 -26.84
CA PRO A 266 -19.27 -6.19 -26.49
C PRO A 266 -19.71 -5.75 -25.08
N ALA A 267 -20.93 -6.09 -24.68
CA ALA A 267 -21.49 -5.73 -23.38
C ALA A 267 -20.63 -6.18 -22.19
N LEU A 268 -19.89 -7.28 -22.28
CA LEU A 268 -19.07 -7.79 -21.16
C LEU A 268 -17.68 -7.18 -21.05
N ILE A 269 -17.21 -6.50 -22.10
CA ILE A 269 -15.84 -5.98 -22.17
C ILE A 269 -15.85 -4.47 -22.34
N GLU A 270 -16.63 -3.93 -23.28
CA GLU A 270 -16.67 -2.48 -23.56
C GLU A 270 -17.24 -1.69 -22.37
N ALA A 271 -18.38 -2.12 -21.81
CA ALA A 271 -18.98 -1.41 -20.67
C ALA A 271 -18.06 -1.40 -19.43
N PRO A 272 -17.45 -2.53 -19.02
CA PRO A 272 -16.43 -2.52 -17.97
C PRO A 272 -15.23 -1.65 -18.33
N LEU A 273 -14.75 -1.67 -19.58
CA LEU A 273 -13.66 -0.80 -20.00
C LEU A 273 -14.04 0.69 -19.87
N ALA A 274 -15.26 1.06 -20.24
CA ALA A 274 -15.80 2.41 -20.07
C ALA A 274 -15.83 2.85 -18.59
N GLN A 275 -16.30 1.97 -17.70
CA GLN A 275 -16.35 2.23 -16.25
C GLN A 275 -14.96 2.42 -15.67
N VAL A 276 -13.99 1.62 -16.10
CA VAL A 276 -12.61 1.83 -15.63
C VAL A 276 -12.03 3.09 -16.29
N ALA A 277 -12.26 3.34 -17.58
CA ALA A 277 -11.79 4.51 -18.32
C ALA A 277 -12.26 5.83 -17.69
N SER A 278 -13.55 5.93 -17.36
CA SER A 278 -14.16 7.09 -16.68
C SER A 278 -13.64 7.28 -15.26
N GLY A 279 -13.28 6.19 -14.58
CA GLY A 279 -12.84 6.21 -13.18
C GLY A 279 -13.90 5.78 -12.19
N GLU A 280 -15.09 5.39 -12.67
CA GLU A 280 -16.20 4.86 -11.86
C GLU A 280 -15.73 3.61 -11.11
N GLN A 281 -14.88 2.81 -11.76
CA GLN A 281 -14.28 1.61 -11.19
C GLN A 281 -12.75 1.67 -11.21
N ASP A 282 -12.15 1.41 -10.04
CA ASP A 282 -10.68 1.37 -9.88
C ASP A 282 -10.01 0.13 -10.47
N SER A 283 -10.79 -0.90 -10.87
CA SER A 283 -10.23 -2.14 -11.39
C SER A 283 -11.14 -2.85 -12.39
N LEU A 284 -10.55 -3.30 -13.49
CA LEU A 284 -11.26 -4.00 -14.55
C LEU A 284 -11.92 -5.31 -14.13
N PRO A 285 -11.31 -6.18 -13.29
CA PRO A 285 -12.01 -7.36 -12.80
C PRO A 285 -13.27 -7.02 -12.01
N LEU A 286 -13.24 -5.93 -11.25
CA LEU A 286 -14.40 -5.48 -10.48
C LEU A 286 -15.49 -4.93 -11.39
N ALA A 287 -15.12 -4.12 -12.38
CA ALA A 287 -16.04 -3.61 -13.39
C ALA A 287 -16.71 -4.76 -14.17
N ILE A 288 -15.95 -5.80 -14.56
CA ILE A 288 -16.51 -7.00 -15.21
C ILE A 288 -17.52 -7.69 -14.29
N LEU A 289 -17.19 -7.91 -13.02
CA LEU A 289 -18.11 -8.55 -12.07
C LEU A 289 -19.38 -7.72 -11.80
N ASP A 290 -19.24 -6.39 -11.69
CA ASP A 290 -20.38 -5.49 -11.48
C ASP A 290 -21.30 -5.51 -12.71
N ASN A 291 -20.72 -5.39 -13.90
CA ASN A 291 -21.46 -5.43 -15.14
C ASN A 291 -22.16 -6.77 -15.39
N VAL A 292 -21.49 -7.90 -15.11
CA VAL A 292 -22.12 -9.23 -15.12
C VAL A 292 -23.35 -9.28 -14.21
N SER A 293 -23.31 -8.61 -13.06
CA SER A 293 -24.46 -8.56 -12.15
C SER A 293 -25.62 -7.69 -12.65
N ARG A 294 -25.35 -6.73 -13.57
CA ARG A 294 -26.36 -5.90 -14.23
C ARG A 294 -27.05 -6.63 -15.39
N ILE A 295 -26.30 -7.47 -16.11
CA ILE A 295 -26.83 -8.26 -17.25
C ILE A 295 -27.91 -9.26 -16.80
N ASN A 296 -27.82 -9.77 -15.57
CA ASN A 296 -28.80 -10.70 -15.04
C ASN A 296 -29.13 -10.39 -13.56
N GLU A 297 -30.19 -9.60 -13.35
CA GLU A 297 -30.63 -9.13 -12.03
C GLU A 297 -30.92 -10.28 -11.04
N ASP A 298 -31.25 -11.48 -11.54
CA ASP A 298 -31.53 -12.66 -10.73
C ASP A 298 -30.25 -13.30 -10.11
N ILE A 299 -29.06 -12.84 -10.53
CA ILE A 299 -27.77 -13.38 -10.08
C ILE A 299 -27.11 -12.45 -9.05
N THR A 300 -27.73 -12.34 -7.88
CA THR A 300 -27.18 -11.68 -6.69
C THR A 300 -25.82 -12.24 -6.22
N VAL A 301 -25.42 -13.41 -6.72
CA VAL A 301 -24.16 -14.08 -6.41
C VAL A 301 -22.96 -13.25 -6.90
N PHE A 302 -23.01 -12.70 -8.11
CA PHE A 302 -21.91 -11.90 -8.67
C PHE A 302 -21.71 -10.58 -7.92
N LYS A 303 -22.79 -9.91 -7.49
CA LYS A 303 -22.71 -8.73 -6.62
C LYS A 303 -22.00 -9.02 -5.29
N THR A 304 -22.23 -10.21 -4.73
CA THR A 304 -21.55 -10.65 -3.50
C THR A 304 -20.06 -10.89 -3.76
N ILE A 305 -19.72 -11.55 -4.89
CA ILE A 305 -18.34 -11.79 -5.30
C ILE A 305 -17.62 -10.47 -5.57
N ALA A 306 -18.22 -9.53 -6.28
CA ALA A 306 -17.70 -8.19 -6.56
C ALA A 306 -17.29 -7.49 -5.27
N ARG A 307 -18.18 -7.45 -4.27
CA ARG A 307 -17.88 -6.86 -2.95
C ARG A 307 -16.73 -7.57 -2.23
N GLN A 308 -16.61 -8.89 -2.34
CA GLN A 308 -15.48 -9.63 -1.74
C GLN A 308 -14.17 -9.33 -2.48
N PHE A 309 -14.21 -9.25 -3.82
CA PHE A 309 -13.08 -8.88 -4.65
C PHE A 309 -12.61 -7.46 -4.34
N GLU A 310 -13.54 -6.49 -4.26
CA GLU A 310 -13.28 -5.12 -3.85
C GLU A 310 -12.59 -5.07 -2.47
N GLY A 311 -13.09 -5.83 -1.49
CA GLY A 311 -12.46 -5.93 -0.17
C GLY A 311 -11.02 -6.48 -0.21
N VAL A 312 -10.77 -7.49 -1.04
CA VAL A 312 -9.43 -8.06 -1.26
C VAL A 312 -8.52 -7.05 -1.98
N PHE A 313 -9.03 -6.41 -3.04
CA PHE A 313 -8.31 -5.42 -3.82
C PHE A 313 -7.95 -4.18 -2.97
N ALA A 314 -8.87 -3.72 -2.12
CA ALA A 314 -8.61 -2.67 -1.14
C ALA A 314 -7.52 -3.09 -0.13
N MET A 315 -7.57 -4.34 0.37
CA MET A 315 -6.54 -4.87 1.27
C MET A 315 -5.15 -4.82 0.63
N PHE A 316 -5.05 -5.13 -0.66
CA PHE A 316 -3.81 -5.03 -1.43
C PHE A 316 -3.28 -3.59 -1.48
N GLY A 317 -4.16 -2.59 -1.64
CA GLY A 317 -3.78 -1.18 -1.56
C GLY A 317 -3.31 -0.73 -0.17
N TYR A 318 -3.83 -1.33 0.90
CA TYR A 318 -3.38 -1.03 2.27
C TYR A 318 -2.03 -1.68 2.63
N LEU A 319 -1.60 -2.70 1.89
CA LEU A 319 -0.46 -3.49 2.27
C LEU A 319 0.86 -2.69 2.35
N PRO A 320 1.22 -1.85 1.37
CA PRO A 320 2.39 -0.98 1.49
C PRO A 320 2.32 -0.05 2.70
N ILE A 321 1.13 0.42 3.06
CA ILE A 321 0.89 1.28 4.22
C ILE A 321 1.16 0.49 5.51
N VAL A 322 0.59 -0.71 5.65
CA VAL A 322 0.82 -1.59 6.81
C VAL A 322 2.30 -1.93 6.97
N LEU A 323 2.99 -2.26 5.87
CA LEU A 323 4.44 -2.53 5.90
C LEU A 323 5.24 -1.30 6.35
N THR A 324 4.86 -0.11 5.91
CA THR A 324 5.48 1.16 6.33
C THR A 324 5.28 1.39 7.83
N VAL A 325 4.05 1.20 8.34
CA VAL A 325 3.75 1.33 9.77
C VAL A 325 4.56 0.33 10.59
N VAL A 326 4.62 -0.94 10.17
CA VAL A 326 5.42 -1.98 10.83
C VAL A 326 6.90 -1.61 10.83
N ALA A 327 7.44 -1.11 9.72
CA ALA A 327 8.81 -0.66 9.62
C ALA A 327 9.12 0.47 10.60
N VAL A 328 8.24 1.49 10.68
CA VAL A 328 8.36 2.59 11.65
C VAL A 328 8.29 2.09 13.09
N VAL A 329 7.38 1.18 13.43
CA VAL A 329 7.29 0.61 14.78
C VAL A 329 8.55 -0.17 15.14
N LEU A 330 9.02 -1.07 14.26
CA LEU A 330 10.25 -1.84 14.48
C LEU A 330 11.48 -0.95 14.62
N PHE A 331 11.45 0.19 13.94
CA PHE A 331 12.50 1.20 13.99
C PHE A 331 12.45 2.02 15.29
N LEU A 332 11.29 2.50 15.73
CA LEU A 332 11.11 3.15 17.04
C LEU A 332 11.55 2.23 18.19
N LEU A 333 11.22 0.94 18.11
CA LEU A 333 11.69 -0.07 19.06
C LEU A 333 13.22 -0.23 19.05
N SER A 334 13.88 -0.01 17.90
CA SER A 334 15.35 0.03 17.80
C SER A 334 15.95 1.24 18.50
N ILE A 335 15.29 2.38 18.39
CA ILE A 335 15.80 3.67 18.88
C ILE A 335 15.62 3.80 20.39
N LYS A 336 14.59 3.16 20.97
CA LYS A 336 14.32 3.16 22.42
C LYS A 336 15.59 3.08 23.30
N PRO A 337 16.48 2.09 23.16
CA PRO A 337 17.69 2.02 23.99
C PRO A 337 18.62 3.23 23.84
N VAL A 338 18.71 3.80 22.63
CA VAL A 338 19.52 5.00 22.35
C VAL A 338 18.92 6.21 23.07
N ILE A 339 17.61 6.43 22.95
CA ILE A 339 16.91 7.52 23.64
C ILE A 339 17.07 7.38 25.16
N VAL A 340 16.89 6.17 25.70
CA VAL A 340 17.06 5.92 27.15
C VAL A 340 18.48 6.26 27.62
N GLN A 341 19.51 5.93 26.84
CA GLN A 341 20.90 6.30 27.18
C GLN A 341 21.13 7.81 27.14
N ILE A 342 20.54 8.51 26.16
CA ILE A 342 20.62 9.97 26.03
C ILE A 342 19.92 10.65 27.21
N VAL A 343 18.71 10.21 27.54
CA VAL A 343 17.91 10.73 28.67
C VAL A 343 18.64 10.50 30.00
N ALA A 344 19.32 9.38 30.17
CA ALA A 344 20.05 9.08 31.40
C ALA A 344 21.40 9.84 31.53
N MET A 345 21.90 10.44 30.44
CA MET A 345 23.24 11.06 30.39
C MET A 345 23.47 12.12 31.48
N PRO A 346 22.58 13.12 31.71
CA PRO A 346 22.84 14.17 32.70
C PRO A 346 22.99 13.60 34.12
N GLY A 347 22.17 12.61 34.47
CA GLY A 347 22.23 11.95 35.77
C GLY A 347 23.50 11.13 36.00
N ARG A 348 23.98 10.42 34.97
CA ARG A 348 25.21 9.61 35.04
C ARG A 348 26.48 10.46 35.17
N VAL A 349 26.49 11.64 34.55
CA VAL A 349 27.62 12.57 34.71
C VAL A 349 27.57 13.26 36.08
N ALA A 350 26.37 13.65 36.54
CA ALA A 350 26.15 14.22 37.86
C ALA A 350 26.55 13.25 39.01
N SER A 351 26.30 11.95 38.84
CA SER A 351 26.72 10.92 39.81
C SER A 351 28.22 10.60 39.76
N GLY A 352 28.97 11.14 38.80
CA GLY A 352 30.39 10.82 38.61
C GLY A 352 30.66 9.42 38.03
N GLU A 353 29.61 8.69 37.59
CA GLU A 353 29.74 7.34 37.02
C GLU A 353 30.47 7.34 35.67
N ALA A 354 30.43 8.44 34.91
CA ALA A 354 31.04 8.51 33.60
C ALA A 354 31.54 9.91 33.25
N GLN A 355 32.70 9.97 32.56
CA GLN A 355 33.18 11.19 31.94
C GLN A 355 32.30 11.54 30.73
N ALA A 356 31.81 12.77 30.67
CA ALA A 356 30.83 13.15 29.64
C ALA A 356 31.28 12.96 28.20
N SER A 357 32.57 13.18 27.90
CA SER A 357 33.15 12.94 26.57
C SER A 357 33.05 11.46 26.15
N ALA A 358 33.22 10.54 27.10
CA ALA A 358 33.06 9.11 26.86
C ALA A 358 31.59 8.78 26.55
N VAL A 359 30.63 9.32 27.32
CA VAL A 359 29.20 9.09 27.09
C VAL A 359 28.75 9.63 25.73
N ILE A 360 29.18 10.84 25.36
CA ILE A 360 28.87 11.43 24.05
C ILE A 360 29.43 10.57 22.93
N LYS A 361 30.70 10.16 23.03
CA LYS A 361 31.35 9.30 22.03
C LYS A 361 30.64 7.95 21.89
N ASP A 362 30.23 7.35 23.00
CA ASP A 362 29.49 6.08 23.01
C ASP A 362 28.10 6.23 22.39
N VAL A 363 27.40 7.34 22.66
CA VAL A 363 26.10 7.63 22.04
C VAL A 363 26.24 7.82 20.53
N PHE A 364 27.16 8.67 20.05
CA PHE A 364 27.38 8.86 18.60
C PHE A 364 27.80 7.57 17.90
N ARG A 365 28.64 6.76 18.56
CA ARG A 365 29.02 5.44 18.04
C ARG A 365 27.82 4.50 17.93
N THR A 366 26.93 4.53 18.92
CA THR A 366 25.70 3.72 18.94
C THR A 366 24.73 4.18 17.85
N ILE A 367 24.52 5.50 17.70
CA ILE A 367 23.71 6.08 16.62
C ILE A 367 24.29 5.68 15.25
N GLY A 368 25.59 5.84 15.04
CA GLY A 368 26.23 5.46 13.77
C GLY A 368 26.07 3.98 13.43
N ARG A 369 26.10 3.09 14.44
CA ARG A 369 25.85 1.65 14.27
C ARG A 369 24.39 1.35 13.93
N GLU A 370 23.44 2.05 14.56
CA GLU A 370 22.01 1.93 14.24
C GLU A 370 21.71 2.42 12.81
N VAL A 371 22.27 3.57 12.41
CA VAL A 371 22.15 4.09 11.04
C VAL A 371 22.69 3.08 10.04
N LEU A 372 23.89 2.53 10.29
CA LEU A 372 24.49 1.55 9.39
C LEU A 372 23.70 0.22 9.34
N ALA A 373 23.16 -0.23 10.48
CA ALA A 373 22.26 -1.38 10.53
C ALA A 373 20.99 -1.15 9.71
N THR A 374 20.45 0.07 9.75
CA THR A 374 19.25 0.42 9.01
C THR A 374 19.53 0.58 7.53
N LEU A 375 20.63 1.23 7.13
CA LEU A 375 21.05 1.29 5.72
C LEU A 375 21.28 -0.11 5.13
N CYS A 376 21.88 -1.02 5.89
CA CYS A 376 22.04 -2.41 5.47
C CYS A 376 20.68 -3.12 5.31
N LEU A 377 19.72 -2.84 6.19
CA LEU A 377 18.34 -3.34 6.06
C LEU A 377 17.65 -2.76 4.82
N ILE A 378 17.81 -1.47 4.52
CA ILE A 378 17.25 -0.82 3.31
C ILE A 378 17.81 -1.51 2.05
N GLY A 379 19.12 -1.73 2.00
CA GLY A 379 19.73 -2.47 0.88
C GLY A 379 19.16 -3.89 0.73
N GLY A 380 18.95 -4.59 1.85
CA GLY A 380 18.29 -5.88 1.86
C GLY A 380 16.83 -5.84 1.41
N LEU A 381 16.09 -4.80 1.82
CA LEU A 381 14.73 -4.57 1.38
C LEU A 381 14.67 -4.36 -0.12
N ILE A 382 15.50 -3.48 -0.70
CA ILE A 382 15.53 -3.24 -2.16
C ILE A 382 15.66 -4.56 -2.92
N VAL A 383 16.63 -5.39 -2.54
CA VAL A 383 16.87 -6.68 -3.21
C VAL A 383 15.68 -7.62 -3.07
N VAL A 384 15.12 -7.75 -1.86
CA VAL A 384 13.97 -8.62 -1.61
C VAL A 384 12.74 -8.11 -2.35
N THR A 385 12.48 -6.82 -2.33
CA THR A 385 11.35 -6.13 -2.97
C THR A 385 11.39 -6.30 -4.49
N ILE A 386 12.54 -6.04 -5.14
CA ILE A 386 12.70 -6.26 -6.59
C ILE A 386 12.46 -7.73 -6.94
N PHE A 387 13.10 -8.65 -6.22
CA PHE A 387 12.91 -10.09 -6.45
C PHE A 387 11.45 -10.50 -6.28
N SER A 388 10.79 -9.97 -5.25
CA SER A 388 9.40 -10.28 -4.95
C SER A 388 8.44 -9.71 -5.97
N GLY A 389 8.68 -8.49 -6.45
CA GLY A 389 7.90 -7.86 -7.52
C GLY A 389 7.92 -8.71 -8.78
N ILE A 390 9.11 -9.12 -9.22
CA ILE A 390 9.28 -10.02 -10.37
C ILE A 390 8.50 -11.34 -10.17
N MET A 391 8.67 -11.99 -9.01
CA MET A 391 7.98 -13.24 -8.72
C MET A 391 6.46 -13.06 -8.61
N LEU A 392 6.01 -11.92 -8.09
CA LEU A 392 4.60 -11.57 -7.96
C LEU A 392 3.98 -11.38 -9.34
N SER A 393 4.61 -10.63 -10.25
CA SER A 393 4.13 -10.45 -11.62
C SER A 393 3.93 -11.80 -12.33
N PHE A 394 4.90 -12.71 -12.20
CA PHE A 394 4.79 -14.03 -12.81
C PHE A 394 3.75 -14.95 -12.15
N ALA A 395 3.48 -14.79 -10.85
CA ALA A 395 2.49 -15.62 -10.15
C ALA A 395 1.06 -15.08 -10.26
N VAL A 396 0.90 -13.76 -10.38
CA VAL A 396 -0.42 -13.09 -10.42
C VAL A 396 -1.09 -13.29 -11.77
N GLN A 397 -0.36 -13.18 -12.89
CA GLN A 397 -0.92 -13.36 -14.23
C GLN A 397 -1.72 -14.67 -14.38
N PRO A 398 -1.14 -15.86 -14.16
CA PRO A 398 -1.87 -17.10 -14.35
C PRO A 398 -2.96 -17.34 -13.28
N ALA A 399 -2.84 -16.70 -12.10
CA ALA A 399 -3.89 -16.73 -11.10
C ALA A 399 -5.11 -15.86 -11.49
N ILE A 400 -4.87 -14.71 -12.13
CA ILE A 400 -5.92 -13.85 -12.70
C ILE A 400 -6.55 -14.50 -13.93
N GLU A 401 -5.75 -15.15 -14.77
CA GLU A 401 -6.25 -15.93 -15.90
C GLU A 401 -7.25 -17.00 -15.42
N ALA A 402 -6.85 -17.79 -14.42
CA ALA A 402 -7.74 -18.77 -13.81
C ALA A 402 -8.99 -18.09 -13.23
N PHE A 403 -8.84 -16.96 -12.54
CA PHE A 403 -9.96 -16.22 -11.98
C PHE A 403 -10.97 -15.78 -13.05
N LEU A 404 -10.52 -15.10 -14.10
CA LEU A 404 -11.38 -14.64 -15.21
C LEU A 404 -12.01 -15.82 -15.94
N ALA A 405 -11.26 -16.90 -16.19
CA ALA A 405 -11.80 -18.11 -16.79
C ALA A 405 -12.97 -18.68 -15.98
N TYR A 406 -12.87 -18.72 -14.64
CA TYR A 406 -14.01 -19.15 -13.80
C TYR A 406 -15.14 -18.14 -13.73
N VAL A 407 -14.88 -16.84 -13.84
CA VAL A 407 -15.93 -15.81 -13.96
C VAL A 407 -16.74 -16.05 -15.23
N PHE A 408 -16.08 -16.14 -16.39
CA PHE A 408 -16.74 -16.36 -17.68
C PHE A 408 -17.41 -17.72 -17.77
N THR A 409 -16.76 -18.79 -17.30
CA THR A 409 -17.38 -20.12 -17.26
C THR A 409 -18.64 -20.12 -16.37
N SER A 410 -18.61 -19.39 -15.25
CA SER A 410 -19.78 -19.28 -14.37
C SER A 410 -20.89 -18.48 -15.02
N LEU A 411 -20.56 -17.43 -15.78
CA LEU A 411 -21.54 -16.67 -16.57
C LEU A 411 -22.19 -17.55 -17.64
N LEU A 412 -21.40 -18.27 -18.43
CA LEU A 412 -21.90 -19.20 -19.44
C LEU A 412 -22.81 -20.26 -18.82
N TYR A 413 -22.44 -20.81 -17.65
CA TYR A 413 -23.31 -21.74 -16.92
C TYR A 413 -24.65 -21.10 -16.53
N THR A 414 -24.65 -19.86 -16.06
CA THR A 414 -25.89 -19.17 -15.66
C THR A 414 -26.79 -18.82 -16.85
N MET A 415 -26.22 -18.66 -18.05
CA MET A 415 -26.97 -18.44 -19.28
C MET A 415 -27.48 -19.75 -19.88
N ALA A 416 -26.71 -20.84 -19.78
CA ALA A 416 -27.02 -22.11 -20.39
C ALA A 416 -28.00 -22.97 -19.56
N ALA A 417 -27.96 -22.89 -18.23
CA ALA A 417 -28.77 -23.71 -17.35
C ALA A 417 -29.87 -22.90 -16.65
N SER A 418 -31.14 -23.26 -16.87
CA SER A 418 -32.30 -22.60 -16.22
C SER A 418 -32.31 -22.77 -14.70
N ASP A 419 -31.84 -23.92 -14.19
CA ASP A 419 -31.72 -24.23 -12.76
C ASP A 419 -30.26 -24.28 -12.30
N PHE A 420 -29.50 -23.21 -12.60
CA PHE A 420 -28.09 -23.16 -12.22
C PHE A 420 -27.90 -23.16 -10.69
N SER A 421 -26.85 -23.84 -10.24
CA SER A 421 -26.47 -23.87 -8.82
C SER A 421 -25.74 -22.58 -8.42
N LYS A 422 -26.44 -21.71 -7.68
CA LYS A 422 -25.86 -20.49 -7.06
C LYS A 422 -24.63 -20.81 -6.21
N PHE A 423 -24.64 -21.94 -5.50
CA PHE A 423 -23.51 -22.40 -4.69
C PHE A 423 -22.30 -22.75 -5.56
N ALA A 424 -22.50 -23.43 -6.70
CA ALA A 424 -21.41 -23.81 -7.59
C ALA A 424 -20.71 -22.57 -8.18
N VAL A 425 -21.49 -21.59 -8.65
CA VAL A 425 -21.00 -20.28 -9.15
C VAL A 425 -20.24 -19.53 -8.04
N TYR A 426 -20.80 -19.48 -6.83
CA TYR A 426 -20.15 -18.79 -5.72
C TYR A 426 -18.82 -19.45 -5.34
N ALA A 427 -18.84 -20.77 -5.15
CA ALA A 427 -17.68 -21.54 -4.74
C ALA A 427 -16.58 -21.56 -5.82
N SER A 428 -16.94 -21.52 -7.10
CA SER A 428 -15.98 -21.52 -8.19
C SER A 428 -15.17 -20.22 -8.22
N VAL A 429 -15.87 -19.09 -8.32
CA VAL A 429 -15.24 -17.77 -8.45
C VAL A 429 -14.54 -17.37 -7.15
N LEU A 430 -15.17 -17.62 -5.99
CA LEU A 430 -14.53 -17.37 -4.70
C LEU A 430 -13.32 -18.28 -4.48
N GLY A 431 -13.36 -19.53 -4.94
CA GLY A 431 -12.23 -20.45 -4.87
C GLY A 431 -11.03 -19.92 -5.68
N ALA A 432 -11.27 -19.42 -6.89
CA ALA A 432 -10.23 -18.81 -7.71
C ALA A 432 -9.69 -17.50 -7.09
N LEU A 433 -10.56 -16.67 -6.52
CA LEU A 433 -10.14 -15.48 -5.76
C LEU A 433 -9.29 -15.86 -4.53
N LEU A 434 -9.70 -16.88 -3.78
CA LEU A 434 -8.94 -17.37 -2.62
C LEU A 434 -7.58 -17.89 -3.04
N PHE A 435 -7.49 -18.57 -4.19
CA PHE A 435 -6.22 -19.01 -4.75
C PHE A 435 -5.29 -17.81 -5.06
N LEU A 436 -5.79 -16.75 -5.69
CA LEU A 436 -5.04 -15.51 -5.89
C LEU A 436 -4.52 -14.94 -4.57
N VAL A 437 -5.38 -14.84 -3.55
CA VAL A 437 -5.01 -14.35 -2.20
C VAL A 437 -3.92 -15.22 -1.57
N LEU A 438 -4.00 -16.55 -1.70
CA LEU A 438 -3.00 -17.47 -1.16
C LEU A 438 -1.61 -17.29 -1.80
N ASN A 439 -1.56 -17.08 -3.13
CA ASN A 439 -0.30 -16.81 -3.84
C ASN A 439 0.35 -15.52 -3.33
N ILE A 440 -0.43 -14.45 -3.25
CA ILE A 440 0.03 -13.14 -2.76
C ILE A 440 0.47 -13.24 -1.30
N ALA A 441 -0.31 -13.89 -0.44
CA ALA A 441 0.01 -14.08 0.98
C ALA A 441 1.33 -14.85 1.18
N ALA A 442 1.62 -15.88 0.37
CA ALA A 442 2.85 -16.65 0.47
C ALA A 442 4.10 -15.79 0.25
N VAL A 443 4.08 -14.93 -0.77
CA VAL A 443 5.14 -13.95 -1.08
C VAL A 443 5.33 -12.98 0.08
N LEU A 444 4.23 -12.35 0.52
CA LEU A 444 4.23 -11.31 1.56
C LEU A 444 4.73 -11.80 2.91
N VAL A 445 4.17 -12.92 3.39
CA VAL A 445 4.54 -13.51 4.69
C VAL A 445 6.03 -13.86 4.70
N THR A 446 6.53 -14.43 3.60
CA THR A 446 7.94 -14.79 3.49
C THR A 446 8.84 -13.56 3.55
N ASN A 447 8.49 -12.47 2.85
CA ASN A 447 9.24 -11.22 2.86
C ASN A 447 9.31 -10.58 4.24
N VAL A 448 8.17 -10.43 4.92
CA VAL A 448 8.11 -9.84 6.26
C VAL A 448 8.98 -10.62 7.24
N LEU A 449 8.89 -11.96 7.21
CA LEU A 449 9.68 -12.81 8.09
C LEU A 449 11.17 -12.74 7.77
N PHE A 450 11.55 -12.75 6.49
CA PHE A 450 12.95 -12.68 6.07
C PHE A 450 13.58 -11.35 6.48
N LEU A 451 12.92 -10.23 6.18
CA LEU A 451 13.38 -8.89 6.53
C LEU A 451 13.47 -8.69 8.05
N GLY A 452 12.51 -9.23 8.82
CA GLY A 452 12.57 -9.20 10.27
C GLY A 452 13.78 -9.94 10.86
N LYS A 453 14.28 -11.00 10.19
CA LYS A 453 15.52 -11.69 10.59
C LYS A 453 16.76 -10.96 10.10
N LEU A 454 16.73 -10.44 8.88
CA LEU A 454 17.80 -9.64 8.34
C LEU A 454 18.09 -8.42 9.22
N GLN A 455 17.06 -7.69 9.65
CA GLN A 455 17.21 -6.56 10.58
C GLN A 455 17.97 -6.97 11.86
N LYS A 456 17.62 -8.11 12.45
CA LYS A 456 18.28 -8.61 13.68
C LYS A 456 19.74 -8.97 13.42
N ILE A 457 20.06 -9.55 12.27
CA ILE A 457 21.43 -9.88 11.86
C ILE A 457 22.25 -8.60 11.64
N CYS A 458 21.70 -7.61 10.92
CA CYS A 458 22.34 -6.32 10.71
C CYS A 458 22.65 -5.62 12.03
N LYS A 459 21.69 -5.58 12.98
CA LYS A 459 21.92 -5.02 14.31
C LYS A 459 23.07 -5.71 15.03
N ARG A 460 23.10 -7.04 15.06
CA ARG A 460 24.20 -7.81 15.69
C ARG A 460 25.54 -7.57 15.02
N ARG A 461 25.55 -7.43 13.69
CA ARG A 461 26.77 -7.11 12.96
C ARG A 461 27.36 -5.78 13.41
N PHE A 462 26.56 -4.74 13.51
CA PHE A 462 27.08 -3.40 13.79
C PHE A 462 27.22 -3.08 15.28
N HIS A 463 26.36 -3.62 16.15
CA HIS A 463 26.45 -3.44 17.60
C HIS A 463 27.40 -4.39 18.29
N GLU A 464 27.27 -5.67 18.00
CA GLU A 464 27.99 -6.75 18.68
C GLU A 464 29.23 -7.20 17.87
N LYS A 465 29.45 -6.62 16.69
CA LYS A 465 30.55 -6.96 15.77
C LYS A 465 30.53 -8.40 15.26
N VAL A 466 29.42 -9.13 15.42
CA VAL A 466 29.28 -10.51 14.93
C VAL A 466 29.43 -10.52 13.40
N PRO A 467 30.38 -11.25 12.80
CA PRO A 467 30.57 -11.25 11.36
C PRO A 467 29.35 -11.87 10.65
N PHE A 468 29.01 -11.39 9.45
CA PHE A 468 27.91 -11.97 8.66
C PHE A 468 28.11 -13.47 8.39
N ALA A 469 29.37 -13.93 8.33
CA ALA A 469 29.73 -15.34 8.20
C ALA A 469 29.22 -16.21 9.36
N ALA A 470 29.05 -15.68 10.58
CA ALA A 470 28.42 -16.41 11.69
C ALA A 470 26.96 -16.80 11.35
N HIS A 471 26.33 -16.04 10.47
CA HIS A 471 24.99 -16.30 9.97
C HIS A 471 24.97 -17.04 8.62
N ARG A 472 26.05 -17.76 8.25
CA ARG A 472 26.12 -18.54 6.99
C ARG A 472 24.92 -19.44 6.76
N ARG A 473 24.36 -20.04 7.83
CA ARG A 473 23.14 -20.86 7.74
C ARG A 473 21.93 -20.05 7.29
N PHE A 474 21.78 -18.80 7.71
CA PHE A 474 20.71 -17.91 7.25
C PHE A 474 20.94 -17.47 5.81
N TRP A 475 22.17 -17.11 5.44
CA TRP A 475 22.46 -16.69 4.06
C TRP A 475 22.31 -17.83 3.04
N GLY A 476 22.64 -19.06 3.42
CA GLY A 476 22.38 -20.24 2.59
C GLY A 476 20.90 -20.62 2.62
N TRP A 477 20.43 -21.13 3.75
CA TRP A 477 19.08 -21.70 3.84
C TRP A 477 17.97 -20.67 3.90
N GLY A 478 18.21 -19.48 4.45
CA GLY A 478 17.21 -18.41 4.53
C GLY A 478 16.95 -17.80 3.17
N SER A 479 18.01 -17.46 2.41
CA SER A 479 17.85 -16.95 1.04
C SER A 479 17.28 -18.03 0.11
N LEU A 480 17.72 -19.28 0.24
CA LEU A 480 17.12 -20.39 -0.50
C LEU A 480 15.65 -20.60 -0.12
N SER A 481 15.30 -20.48 1.16
CA SER A 481 13.91 -20.57 1.64
C SER A 481 13.06 -19.42 1.09
N LEU A 482 13.61 -18.21 1.00
CA LEU A 482 12.95 -17.05 0.42
C LEU A 482 12.62 -17.32 -1.05
N VAL A 483 13.63 -17.67 -1.85
CA VAL A 483 13.48 -17.98 -3.27
C VAL A 483 12.49 -19.13 -3.47
N TRP A 484 12.64 -20.22 -2.71
CA TRP A 484 11.76 -21.38 -2.82
C TRP A 484 10.29 -21.05 -2.51
N ALA A 485 10.03 -20.25 -1.47
CA ALA A 485 8.67 -19.85 -1.12
C ALA A 485 8.02 -18.92 -2.16
N HIS A 486 8.80 -18.26 -3.02
CA HIS A 486 8.29 -17.43 -4.13
C HIS A 486 8.12 -18.24 -5.43
N VAL A 487 9.10 -19.10 -5.74
CA VAL A 487 9.08 -19.94 -6.94
C VAL A 487 8.01 -21.02 -6.84
N LEU A 488 7.69 -21.50 -5.63
CA LEU A 488 6.75 -22.59 -5.49
C LEU A 488 5.30 -22.24 -5.89
N PRO A 489 4.74 -21.08 -5.48
CA PRO A 489 3.48 -20.58 -6.02
C PRO A 489 3.46 -20.56 -7.55
N LEU A 490 4.51 -20.01 -8.17
CA LEU A 490 4.67 -19.98 -9.63
C LEU A 490 4.59 -21.37 -10.25
N LEU A 491 5.44 -22.30 -9.79
CA LEU A 491 5.48 -23.67 -10.32
C LEU A 491 4.15 -24.39 -10.14
N PHE A 492 3.46 -24.15 -9.02
CA PHE A 492 2.15 -24.73 -8.79
C PHE A 492 1.15 -24.18 -9.79
N VAL A 493 1.07 -22.86 -9.99
CA VAL A 493 0.07 -22.28 -10.89
C VAL A 493 0.28 -22.79 -12.32
N SER A 494 1.52 -22.80 -12.81
CA SER A 494 1.84 -23.31 -14.15
C SER A 494 1.44 -24.78 -14.32
N GLY A 495 1.73 -25.64 -13.34
CA GLY A 495 1.32 -27.04 -13.39
C GLY A 495 -0.19 -27.25 -13.20
N ALA A 496 -0.84 -26.40 -12.42
CA ALA A 496 -2.27 -26.49 -12.15
C ALA A 496 -3.10 -26.08 -13.36
N GLN A 497 -2.66 -25.11 -14.16
CA GLN A 497 -3.32 -24.72 -15.42
C GLN A 497 -3.42 -25.92 -16.38
N GLU A 498 -2.32 -26.63 -16.62
CA GLU A 498 -2.34 -27.84 -17.45
C GLU A 498 -3.27 -28.91 -16.86
N GLY A 499 -3.22 -29.12 -15.54
CA GLY A 499 -4.06 -30.09 -14.84
C GLY A 499 -5.56 -29.77 -14.94
N VAL A 500 -5.93 -28.50 -14.81
CA VAL A 500 -7.31 -28.01 -14.96
C VAL A 500 -7.77 -28.17 -16.41
N GLY A 501 -6.93 -27.83 -17.40
CA GLY A 501 -7.26 -27.99 -18.82
C GLY A 501 -7.56 -29.44 -19.19
N VAL A 502 -6.71 -30.39 -18.76
CA VAL A 502 -6.95 -31.83 -18.98
C VAL A 502 -8.23 -32.30 -18.28
N LEU A 503 -8.54 -31.77 -17.11
CA LEU A 503 -9.76 -32.11 -16.39
C LEU A 503 -11.00 -31.60 -17.11
N ILE A 504 -10.98 -30.34 -17.58
CA ILE A 504 -12.05 -29.74 -18.38
C ILE A 504 -12.28 -30.58 -19.64
N GLU A 505 -11.23 -30.86 -20.42
CA GLU A 505 -11.30 -31.65 -21.65
C GLU A 505 -11.90 -33.04 -21.40
N ARG A 506 -11.58 -33.68 -20.27
CA ARG A 506 -12.15 -34.98 -19.90
C ARG A 506 -13.62 -34.91 -19.52
N MET A 507 -14.05 -33.82 -18.88
CA MET A 507 -15.45 -33.64 -18.45
C MET A 507 -16.34 -33.16 -19.59
N THR A 508 -15.79 -32.50 -20.60
CA THR A 508 -16.52 -32.05 -21.80
C THR A 508 -16.50 -33.08 -22.93
N LYS A 509 -15.66 -34.12 -22.86
CA LYS A 509 -15.67 -35.24 -23.80
C LYS A 509 -16.93 -36.11 -23.64
N GLY A 510 -17.96 -35.81 -24.43
CA GLY A 510 -19.16 -36.63 -24.62
C GLY A 510 -20.27 -35.84 -25.32
N ASP A 511 -21.21 -36.54 -25.96
CA ASP A 511 -22.35 -35.91 -26.68
C ASP A 511 -23.46 -35.36 -25.74
N GLY A 512 -23.19 -35.28 -24.44
CA GLY A 512 -24.15 -34.88 -23.40
C GLY A 512 -23.87 -33.50 -22.82
N GLU A 513 -24.83 -32.95 -22.08
CA GLU A 513 -24.63 -31.70 -21.35
C GLU A 513 -23.43 -31.82 -20.39
N PRO A 514 -22.53 -30.81 -20.35
CA PRO A 514 -21.40 -30.82 -19.44
C PRO A 514 -21.89 -30.96 -17.99
N PRO A 515 -21.19 -31.72 -17.13
CA PRO A 515 -21.50 -31.77 -15.71
C PRO A 515 -21.06 -30.46 -15.03
N TRP A 516 -21.78 -29.37 -15.29
CA TRP A 516 -21.42 -27.99 -14.93
C TRP A 516 -21.04 -27.81 -13.46
N THR A 517 -21.80 -28.41 -12.55
CA THR A 517 -21.51 -28.32 -11.11
C THR A 517 -20.18 -29.00 -10.77
N ALA A 518 -19.86 -30.14 -11.40
CA ALA A 518 -18.58 -30.79 -11.19
C ALA A 518 -17.44 -29.93 -11.77
N LEU A 519 -17.62 -29.38 -12.98
CA LEU A 519 -16.64 -28.54 -13.66
C LEU A 519 -16.31 -27.26 -12.87
N LEU A 520 -17.33 -26.56 -12.39
CA LEU A 520 -17.18 -25.34 -11.60
C LEU A 520 -16.54 -25.57 -10.23
N LEU A 521 -16.80 -26.72 -9.59
CA LEU A 521 -16.26 -27.00 -8.25
C LEU A 521 -14.87 -27.64 -8.29
N SER A 522 -14.60 -28.53 -9.26
CA SER A 522 -13.38 -29.33 -9.26
C SER A 522 -12.13 -28.49 -9.49
N GLY A 523 -12.21 -27.52 -10.38
CA GLY A 523 -11.08 -26.70 -10.75
C GLY A 523 -10.58 -25.81 -9.61
N PRO A 524 -11.42 -24.96 -9.01
CA PRO A 524 -11.04 -24.13 -7.87
C PRO A 524 -10.70 -24.95 -6.62
N ALA A 525 -11.31 -26.13 -6.44
CA ALA A 525 -10.89 -27.07 -5.41
C ALA A 525 -9.45 -27.58 -5.66
N ILE A 526 -9.09 -27.92 -6.89
CA ILE A 526 -7.72 -28.31 -7.25
C ILE A 526 -6.77 -27.13 -7.05
N LEU A 527 -7.15 -25.91 -7.45
CA LEU A 527 -6.31 -24.73 -7.26
C LEU A 527 -6.05 -24.47 -5.77
N VAL A 528 -7.08 -24.45 -4.93
CA VAL A 528 -6.94 -24.12 -3.49
C VAL A 528 -6.34 -25.30 -2.71
N PHE A 529 -6.97 -26.47 -2.74
CA PHE A 529 -6.51 -27.62 -1.95
C PHE A 529 -5.22 -28.20 -2.52
N GLY A 530 -5.09 -28.26 -3.85
CA GLY A 530 -3.84 -28.66 -4.49
C GLY A 530 -2.71 -27.71 -4.11
N PHE A 531 -2.93 -26.40 -4.09
CA PHE A 531 -1.90 -25.45 -3.65
C PHE A 531 -1.50 -25.72 -2.21
N ILE A 532 -2.45 -25.85 -1.28
CA ILE A 532 -2.15 -26.11 0.14
C ILE A 532 -1.35 -27.40 0.29
N VAL A 533 -1.76 -28.48 -0.39
CA VAL A 533 -1.12 -29.79 -0.32
C VAL A 533 0.28 -29.75 -0.93
N VAL A 534 0.45 -29.17 -2.12
CA VAL A 534 1.75 -29.06 -2.81
C VAL A 534 2.67 -28.13 -2.04
N PHE A 535 2.19 -26.98 -1.58
CA PHE A 535 2.96 -26.03 -0.78
C PHE A 535 3.44 -26.65 0.54
N TRP A 536 2.64 -27.51 1.16
CA TRP A 536 3.06 -28.29 2.31
C TRP A 536 4.07 -29.39 1.94
N ALA A 537 3.76 -30.23 0.95
CA ALA A 537 4.54 -31.41 0.55
C ALA A 537 5.93 -31.03 0.03
N ALA A 538 5.99 -30.01 -0.82
CA ALA A 538 7.23 -29.44 -1.34
C ALA A 538 7.93 -28.50 -0.34
N ARG A 539 7.56 -28.60 0.95
CA ARG A 539 8.27 -27.97 2.07
C ARG A 539 8.23 -26.43 2.07
N GLY A 540 7.28 -25.79 1.38
CA GLY A 540 7.06 -24.34 1.44
C GLY A 540 6.80 -23.87 2.89
N LEU A 541 5.94 -24.57 3.63
CA LEU A 541 5.73 -24.29 5.06
C LEU A 541 6.98 -24.51 5.91
N ALA A 542 7.83 -25.48 5.53
CA ALA A 542 9.09 -25.70 6.24
C ALA A 542 10.12 -24.59 5.97
N ALA A 543 10.14 -24.03 4.74
CA ALA A 543 10.94 -22.88 4.37
C ALA A 543 10.53 -21.62 5.17
N ILE A 544 9.23 -21.32 5.22
CA ILE A 544 8.70 -20.23 6.05
C ILE A 544 9.01 -20.45 7.53
N ARG A 545 8.79 -21.67 8.03
CA ARG A 545 9.08 -22.05 9.42
C ARG A 545 10.57 -21.96 9.75
N PHE A 546 11.46 -22.25 8.79
CA PHE A 546 12.89 -22.08 8.96
C PHE A 546 13.24 -20.62 9.21
N ILE A 547 12.76 -19.70 8.34
CA ILE A 547 12.98 -18.26 8.49
C ILE A 547 12.43 -17.79 9.85
N LEU A 548 11.18 -18.13 10.17
CA LEU A 548 10.53 -17.77 11.42
C LEU A 548 11.31 -18.25 12.65
N ARG A 549 11.79 -19.49 12.64
CA ARG A 549 12.51 -20.09 13.78
C ARG A 549 13.97 -19.74 13.86
N TYR A 550 14.57 -19.19 12.79
CA TYR A 550 15.98 -18.83 12.79
C TYR A 550 16.26 -17.86 13.94
N ARG A 551 17.17 -18.25 14.84
CA ARG A 551 17.68 -17.40 15.90
C ARG A 551 19.05 -16.89 15.44
N PRO A 552 19.21 -15.58 15.21
CA PRO A 552 20.53 -15.03 14.98
C PRO A 552 21.47 -15.43 16.11
N GLN A 553 22.74 -15.72 15.80
CA GLN A 553 23.77 -16.08 16.78
C GLN A 553 24.26 -14.86 17.57
N ASP A 554 24.37 -15.00 18.88
CA ASP A 554 24.92 -13.95 19.75
C ASP A 554 26.46 -13.96 19.66
N ALA A 555 27.11 -12.86 20.02
CA ALA A 555 28.58 -12.78 20.01
C ALA A 555 29.29 -13.91 20.80
N GLN A 556 28.70 -14.37 21.91
CA GLN A 556 29.22 -15.49 22.68
C GLN A 556 29.14 -16.82 21.91
N ALA A 557 28.03 -17.06 21.22
CA ALA A 557 27.83 -18.29 20.43
C ALA A 557 28.74 -18.32 19.18
N ALA A 558 29.15 -17.16 18.68
CA ALA A 558 30.08 -17.03 17.55
C ALA A 558 31.54 -17.30 17.94
N GLY A 559 31.82 -17.68 19.19
CA GLY A 559 33.16 -18.02 19.66
C GLY A 559 34.14 -16.85 19.64
N MET A 560 33.64 -15.60 19.71
CA MET A 560 34.51 -14.42 19.70
C MET A 560 35.11 -14.21 21.12
N PRO A 561 36.42 -14.47 21.32
CA PRO A 561 37.06 -14.30 22.62
C PRO A 561 37.08 -12.82 22.99
N GLY A 562 36.65 -12.49 24.22
CA GLY A 562 36.79 -11.14 24.79
C GLY A 562 35.54 -10.27 24.77
N VAL A 563 34.39 -10.75 24.32
CA VAL A 563 33.09 -10.11 24.63
C VAL A 563 32.50 -10.77 25.88
N GLU A 564 33.25 -10.69 27.00
CA GLU A 564 32.65 -10.87 28.31
C GLU A 564 31.54 -9.81 28.40
N SER A 565 30.29 -10.26 28.49
CA SER A 565 29.11 -9.40 28.52
C SER A 565 29.23 -8.41 29.67
N ALA A 566 29.65 -7.19 29.37
CA ALA A 566 29.82 -6.10 30.35
C ALA A 566 28.52 -5.77 31.12
N GLY A 567 27.38 -6.30 30.68
CA GLY A 567 26.08 -6.19 31.36
C GLY A 567 25.76 -7.27 32.40
N ALA A 568 26.56 -8.33 32.57
CA ALA A 568 26.23 -9.40 33.52
C ALA A 568 26.77 -9.16 34.95
N ARG A 569 27.52 -8.08 35.21
CA ARG A 569 28.09 -7.79 36.55
C ARG A 569 27.32 -6.77 37.39
N SER A 570 26.15 -6.25 36.97
CA SER A 570 25.46 -5.18 37.72
C SER A 570 24.31 -5.63 38.64
N GLY A 571 24.08 -6.93 38.88
CA GLY A 571 22.79 -7.34 39.45
C GLY A 571 22.73 -8.55 40.38
N THR A 572 23.79 -8.90 41.13
CA THR A 572 23.63 -9.70 42.38
C THR A 572 24.90 -9.57 43.22
N ALA A 573 25.18 -8.38 43.76
CA ALA A 573 25.98 -8.29 44.98
C ALA A 573 25.12 -8.84 46.12
N ARG A 574 25.15 -10.17 46.28
CA ARG A 574 24.55 -10.87 47.41
C ARG A 574 25.29 -10.38 48.65
N TYR A 575 24.67 -9.48 49.41
CA TYR A 575 25.16 -8.97 50.68
C TYR A 575 25.36 -10.17 51.62
N ARG A 576 26.59 -10.69 51.69
CA ARG A 576 26.96 -11.73 52.63
C ARG A 576 27.15 -11.03 53.97
N SER A 577 26.06 -10.96 54.73
CA SER A 577 26.08 -10.62 56.15
C SER A 577 27.04 -11.57 56.85
N THR A 578 28.24 -11.10 57.15
CA THR A 578 29.09 -11.69 58.19
C THR A 578 28.54 -11.22 59.53
N SER A 579 27.50 -11.88 60.03
CA SER A 579 27.17 -11.84 61.45
C SER A 579 28.22 -12.66 62.19
N GLY A 580 29.25 -12.00 62.69
CA GLY A 580 30.02 -12.52 63.81
C GLY A 580 29.11 -12.59 65.02
N ALA A 581 28.97 -13.78 65.59
CA ALA A 581 28.49 -13.96 66.96
C ALA A 581 29.60 -14.70 67.73
N ARG A 582 29.83 -14.18 68.93
CA ARG A 582 30.74 -14.68 69.96
C ARG A 582 30.44 -16.11 70.38
#